data_AF-A0A2N2IPC6-F1
#
_entry.id   AF-A0A2N2IPC6-F1
#
_cell.length_a   1.000
_cell.length_b   1.000
_cell.length_c   1.000
_cell.angle_alpha   90.00
_cell.angle_beta   90.00
_cell.angle_gamma   90.00
#
_symmetry.space_group_name_H-M   'P 1'
#
loop_
_entity.id
_entity.type
_entity.pdbx_description
1 polymer ?
#
loop_
_entity_poly.entity_id
_entity_poly.type
_entity_poly.pdbx_seq_one_letter_code
_entity_poly.pdbx_strand_id
1 'polypeptide(L)'
;MERNAECGTTPDGCGGVLSCGTCPTGKICGGDAPNRCGDAPCTPKTCQNIGASCGAHPDDCDGVLSCGSCQAPETCGGGGNPLSCGCTPTTCGAQGATCGSLSNGCGITLQCGSCQYGTCQNNQCVCTPTTCAAQGANCGTIPNGCGGTLSCGTCTPPKQCGAAGTPNVCSCTPALCPPFYTNSFEAGTDFPSAWSVWHNCAADTTWSIGVEPYPAPSGGSQNLRFHTTAFTAPCDYPGGYAQGPAWAVVPGRTYRVESWSRNGGSQTGLALLFFNAGGTNTLYTEVVFPGDAWEYKADPALSAVAPAGATYVQVRIFLQTPSAYLDFDRLAVYEEP
;
A
#
# COMPACT_ATOMS: atom_id res chain seq x y z
N MET A 1 37.72 -46.37 -10.24
CA MET A 1 38.84 -47.31 -10.47
C MET A 1 38.92 -48.20 -9.26
N GLU A 2 38.73 -49.50 -9.46
CA GLU A 2 39.01 -50.52 -8.44
C GLU A 2 40.50 -50.45 -8.10
N ARG A 3 40.86 -49.85 -6.97
CA ARG A 3 42.22 -49.95 -6.45
C ARG A 3 42.30 -51.25 -5.68
N ASN A 4 42.89 -52.26 -6.31
CA ASN A 4 43.15 -53.58 -5.74
C ASN A 4 44.28 -53.50 -4.69
N ALA A 5 44.11 -52.69 -3.65
CA ALA A 5 45.08 -52.47 -2.59
C ALA A 5 45.02 -53.61 -1.56
N GLU A 6 46.12 -54.35 -1.41
CA GLU A 6 46.24 -55.52 -0.51
C GLU A 6 46.82 -55.14 0.86
N CYS A 7 47.76 -54.20 0.88
CA CYS A 7 48.24 -53.54 2.09
C CYS A 7 48.42 -52.02 1.84
N GLY A 8 48.64 -51.19 2.86
CA GLY A 8 48.99 -49.77 2.68
C GLY A 8 47.84 -48.78 2.86
N THR A 9 48.07 -47.51 2.49
CA THR A 9 47.01 -46.49 2.43
C THR A 9 46.70 -46.09 0.99
N THR A 10 45.44 -45.77 0.67
CA THR A 10 44.99 -45.34 -0.66
C THR A 10 44.17 -44.05 -0.54
N PRO A 11 44.14 -43.14 -1.55
CA PRO A 11 43.29 -41.96 -1.45
C PRO A 11 41.82 -42.39 -1.38
N ASP A 12 41.05 -41.78 -0.49
CA ASP A 12 39.61 -42.03 -0.35
C ASP A 12 38.76 -41.28 -1.40
N GLY A 13 39.38 -40.38 -2.17
CA GLY A 13 38.71 -39.53 -3.16
C GLY A 13 38.05 -38.28 -2.57
N CYS A 14 38.13 -38.08 -1.25
CA CYS A 14 37.60 -36.93 -0.50
C CYS A 14 38.71 -36.09 0.16
N GLY A 15 39.99 -36.36 -0.17
CA GLY A 15 41.14 -35.63 0.36
C GLY A 15 41.76 -36.28 1.60
N GLY A 16 41.29 -37.46 2.00
CA GLY A 16 41.88 -38.30 3.03
C GLY A 16 42.52 -39.58 2.45
N VAL A 17 42.97 -40.43 3.36
CA VAL A 17 43.55 -41.74 3.03
C VAL A 17 42.75 -42.84 3.73
N LEU A 18 42.44 -43.90 3.00
CA LEU A 18 41.86 -45.14 3.50
C LEU A 18 42.99 -46.12 3.80
N SER A 19 42.96 -46.75 4.97
CA SER A 19 43.91 -47.82 5.32
C SER A 19 43.40 -49.18 4.83
N CYS A 20 44.23 -49.88 4.07
CA CYS A 20 43.98 -51.19 3.50
C CYS A 20 44.95 -52.19 4.13
N GLY A 21 44.51 -52.98 5.12
CA GLY A 21 45.23 -54.17 5.62
C GLY A 21 46.71 -54.03 6.01
N THR A 22 47.33 -55.15 6.35
CA THR A 22 48.79 -55.26 6.57
C THR A 22 49.30 -56.49 5.84
N CYS A 23 50.54 -56.45 5.34
CA CYS A 23 51.09 -57.58 4.61
C CYS A 23 51.45 -58.76 5.56
N PRO A 24 51.44 -60.02 5.09
CA PRO A 24 51.87 -61.18 5.88
C PRO A 24 53.32 -61.08 6.38
N THR A 25 53.66 -61.83 7.44
CA THR A 25 54.99 -61.81 8.06
C THR A 25 56.11 -62.02 7.03
N GLY A 26 57.05 -61.07 6.97
CA GLY A 26 58.20 -61.11 6.06
C GLY A 26 58.01 -60.41 4.71
N LYS A 27 56.81 -59.89 4.41
CA LYS A 27 56.54 -59.07 3.21
C LYS A 27 56.50 -57.58 3.55
N ILE A 28 56.81 -56.75 2.56
CA ILE A 28 56.79 -55.28 2.65
C ILE A 28 55.66 -54.74 1.77
N CYS A 29 54.91 -53.77 2.28
CA CYS A 29 53.87 -53.09 1.51
C CYS A 29 54.51 -52.21 0.44
N GLY A 30 54.07 -52.34 -0.81
CA GLY A 30 54.69 -51.67 -1.95
C GLY A 30 55.90 -52.40 -2.52
N GLY A 31 56.25 -53.58 -1.96
CA GLY A 31 57.41 -54.37 -2.37
C GLY A 31 57.24 -55.18 -3.66
N ASP A 32 56.02 -55.24 -4.23
CA ASP A 32 55.74 -55.86 -5.54
C ASP A 32 55.22 -54.81 -6.53
N ALA A 33 54.22 -54.04 -6.11
CA ALA A 33 53.69 -52.85 -6.78
C ALA A 33 53.03 -51.94 -5.72
N PRO A 34 52.67 -50.67 -6.03
CA PRO A 34 51.98 -49.79 -5.08
C PRO A 34 50.82 -50.48 -4.37
N ASN A 35 50.83 -50.48 -3.03
CA ASN A 35 49.83 -51.10 -2.17
C ASN A 35 49.67 -52.63 -2.34
N ARG A 36 50.71 -53.33 -2.79
CA ARG A 36 50.76 -54.80 -2.93
C ARG A 36 51.90 -55.38 -2.09
N CYS A 37 51.69 -56.55 -1.51
CA CYS A 37 52.69 -57.21 -0.67
C CYS A 37 53.83 -57.77 -1.54
N GLY A 38 55.10 -57.49 -1.23
CA GLY A 38 56.23 -58.09 -1.95
C GLY A 38 57.52 -58.20 -1.13
N ASP A 39 58.56 -58.73 -1.76
CA ASP A 39 59.87 -59.00 -1.12
C ASP A 39 60.90 -57.87 -1.35
N ALA A 40 60.65 -56.95 -2.29
CA ALA A 40 61.58 -55.87 -2.58
C ALA A 40 61.49 -54.76 -1.52
N PRO A 41 62.59 -54.05 -1.22
CA PRO A 41 62.54 -52.86 -0.39
C PRO A 41 61.69 -51.79 -1.07
N CYS A 42 60.76 -51.19 -0.31
CA CYS A 42 59.92 -50.12 -0.80
C CYS A 42 60.63 -48.77 -0.64
N THR A 43 60.62 -47.96 -1.70
CA THR A 43 61.11 -46.57 -1.66
C THR A 43 59.91 -45.63 -1.62
N PRO A 44 59.62 -44.95 -0.48
CA PRO A 44 58.49 -44.04 -0.37
C PRO A 44 58.57 -42.91 -1.39
N LYS A 45 57.44 -42.58 -2.02
CA LYS A 45 57.31 -41.34 -2.80
C LYS A 45 57.45 -40.13 -1.89
N THR A 46 57.87 -38.98 -2.43
CA THR A 46 57.79 -37.70 -1.74
C THR A 46 56.67 -36.83 -2.31
N CYS A 47 56.31 -35.77 -1.58
CA CYS A 47 55.38 -34.74 -2.08
C CYS A 47 55.83 -34.15 -3.42
N GLN A 48 57.14 -34.00 -3.66
CA GLN A 48 57.65 -33.52 -4.95
C GLN A 48 57.46 -34.56 -6.06
N ASN A 49 57.60 -35.85 -5.76
CA ASN A 49 57.42 -36.90 -6.77
C ASN A 49 55.99 -36.94 -7.32
N ILE A 50 55.00 -36.60 -6.49
CA ILE A 50 53.59 -36.55 -6.90
C ILE A 50 53.13 -35.13 -7.25
N GLY A 51 53.96 -34.11 -7.06
CA GLY A 51 53.58 -32.70 -7.32
C GLY A 51 52.54 -32.15 -6.34
N ALA A 52 52.40 -32.75 -5.16
CA ALA A 52 51.45 -32.32 -4.14
C ALA A 52 52.02 -31.17 -3.29
N SER A 53 51.25 -30.10 -3.19
CA SER A 53 51.55 -28.93 -2.35
C SER A 53 50.68 -28.84 -1.09
N CYS A 54 49.62 -29.66 -1.04
CA CYS A 54 48.66 -29.72 0.05
C CYS A 54 48.23 -31.18 0.31
N GLY A 55 47.76 -31.45 1.54
CA GLY A 55 46.96 -32.64 1.86
C GLY A 55 47.73 -33.92 2.19
N ALA A 56 46.97 -34.96 2.53
CA ALA A 56 47.46 -36.28 2.86
C ALA A 56 47.39 -37.20 1.65
N HIS A 57 48.51 -37.81 1.26
CA HIS A 57 48.59 -38.71 0.10
C HIS A 57 49.35 -39.98 0.47
N PRO A 58 49.04 -41.14 -0.09
CA PRO A 58 49.86 -42.34 0.11
C PRO A 58 51.28 -42.17 -0.42
N ASP A 59 52.25 -42.76 0.27
CA ASP A 59 53.64 -42.86 -0.21
C ASP A 59 53.91 -44.14 -1.04
N ASP A 60 52.87 -44.96 -1.24
CA ASP A 60 52.86 -46.30 -1.85
C ASP A 60 53.63 -47.40 -1.07
N CYS A 61 54.12 -47.09 0.14
CA CYS A 61 54.93 -47.94 1.02
C CYS A 61 54.33 -48.09 2.44
N ASP A 62 53.00 -48.01 2.58
CA ASP A 62 52.26 -48.03 3.86
C ASP A 62 52.42 -46.79 4.75
N GLY A 63 53.07 -45.74 4.22
CA GLY A 63 53.12 -44.43 4.85
C GLY A 63 52.14 -43.43 4.22
N VAL A 64 52.01 -42.30 4.90
CA VAL A 64 51.19 -41.16 4.47
C VAL A 64 52.08 -39.93 4.35
N LEU A 65 52.12 -39.35 3.17
CA LEU A 65 52.73 -38.06 2.88
C LEU A 65 51.83 -36.94 3.38
N SER A 66 52.36 -36.10 4.25
CA SER A 66 51.72 -34.86 4.69
C SER A 66 52.31 -33.68 3.93
N CYS A 67 51.74 -33.38 2.77
CA CYS A 67 52.26 -32.38 1.86
C CYS A 67 51.68 -31.02 2.19
N GLY A 68 52.20 -30.26 3.16
CA GLY A 68 51.76 -28.87 3.39
C GLY A 68 50.27 -28.67 3.77
N SER A 69 49.87 -27.41 3.91
CA SER A 69 48.48 -27.02 4.24
C SER A 69 48.08 -25.75 3.49
N CYS A 70 46.79 -25.61 3.20
CA CYS A 70 46.27 -24.43 2.51
C CYS A 70 45.88 -23.32 3.49
N GLN A 71 46.05 -22.08 3.04
CA GLN A 71 45.56 -20.91 3.77
C GLN A 71 44.12 -20.63 3.38
N ALA A 72 43.27 -20.37 4.37
CA ALA A 72 41.88 -20.02 4.09
C ALA A 72 41.79 -18.77 3.19
N PRO A 73 40.88 -18.75 2.19
CA PRO A 73 39.77 -19.68 1.98
C PRO A 73 40.07 -20.90 1.10
N GLU A 74 41.33 -21.12 0.72
CA GLU A 74 41.70 -22.26 -0.11
C GLU A 74 41.60 -23.59 0.66
N THR A 75 41.24 -24.63 -0.07
CA THR A 75 41.21 -26.01 0.42
C THR A 75 42.04 -26.88 -0.50
N CYS A 76 42.58 -27.97 0.03
CA CYS A 76 43.32 -28.91 -0.80
C CYS A 76 42.35 -29.61 -1.76
N GLY A 77 42.57 -29.50 -3.06
CA GLY A 77 41.57 -29.93 -4.05
C GLY A 77 40.59 -28.85 -4.50
N GLY A 78 40.53 -27.71 -3.80
CA GLY A 78 39.69 -26.60 -4.22
C GLY A 78 40.14 -26.06 -5.58
N GLY A 79 39.19 -25.68 -6.45
CA GLY A 79 39.49 -25.29 -7.83
C GLY A 79 39.70 -26.47 -8.79
N GLY A 80 39.50 -27.72 -8.34
CA GLY A 80 39.42 -28.90 -9.20
C GLY A 80 40.72 -29.69 -9.36
N ASN A 81 41.81 -29.30 -8.69
CA ASN A 81 43.06 -30.07 -8.67
C ASN A 81 43.35 -30.63 -7.27
N PRO A 82 43.26 -31.96 -7.04
CA PRO A 82 43.42 -32.60 -5.73
C PRO A 82 44.81 -32.46 -5.09
N LEU A 83 45.82 -32.04 -5.86
CA LEU A 83 47.21 -31.94 -5.40
C LEU A 83 47.63 -30.51 -5.06
N SER A 84 46.73 -29.54 -5.27
CA SER A 84 47.02 -28.12 -5.09
C SER A 84 45.99 -27.42 -4.23
N CYS A 85 46.44 -26.38 -3.54
CA CYS A 85 45.53 -25.44 -2.91
C CYS A 85 44.77 -24.65 -3.98
N GLY A 86 43.47 -24.52 -3.77
CA GLY A 86 42.65 -23.61 -4.55
C GLY A 86 41.28 -23.45 -3.92
N CYS A 87 40.40 -22.72 -4.58
CA CYS A 87 39.07 -22.43 -4.07
C CYS A 87 38.04 -22.61 -5.17
N THR A 88 36.94 -23.30 -4.85
CA THR A 88 35.81 -23.50 -5.77
C THR A 88 34.76 -22.44 -5.47
N PRO A 89 34.59 -21.40 -6.31
CA PRO A 89 33.68 -20.31 -6.01
C PRO A 89 32.22 -20.73 -6.20
N THR A 90 31.33 -20.25 -5.33
CA THR A 90 29.89 -20.32 -5.59
C THR A 90 29.47 -19.28 -6.65
N THR A 91 28.26 -19.41 -7.17
CA THR A 91 27.62 -18.43 -8.06
C THR A 91 26.33 -17.90 -7.43
N CYS A 92 25.78 -16.81 -7.97
CA CYS A 92 24.46 -16.29 -7.55
C CYS A 92 23.36 -17.35 -7.68
N GLY A 93 23.30 -18.03 -8.83
CA GLY A 93 22.30 -19.07 -9.09
C GLY A 93 22.44 -20.26 -8.15
N ALA A 94 23.67 -20.69 -7.84
CA ALA A 94 23.92 -21.77 -6.89
C ALA A 94 23.45 -21.43 -5.46
N GLN A 95 23.42 -20.14 -5.10
CA GLN A 95 22.90 -19.65 -3.81
C GLN A 95 21.44 -19.20 -3.88
N GLY A 96 20.76 -19.34 -5.02
CA GLY A 96 19.39 -18.85 -5.21
C GLY A 96 19.25 -17.34 -5.10
N ALA A 97 20.34 -16.59 -5.23
CA ALA A 97 20.36 -15.13 -5.10
C ALA A 97 19.88 -14.46 -6.39
N THR A 98 18.84 -13.63 -6.28
CA THR A 98 18.25 -12.87 -7.40
C THR A 98 18.52 -11.37 -7.31
N CYS A 99 19.07 -10.90 -6.18
CA CYS A 99 19.46 -9.50 -5.98
C CYS A 99 20.68 -9.37 -5.05
N GLY A 100 21.31 -8.20 -5.09
CA GLY A 100 22.30 -7.78 -4.08
C GLY A 100 23.68 -8.40 -4.28
N SER A 101 24.52 -8.31 -3.25
CA SER A 101 25.89 -8.82 -3.28
C SER A 101 26.08 -10.00 -2.35
N LEU A 102 26.94 -10.95 -2.73
CA LEU A 102 27.35 -12.07 -1.88
C LEU A 102 28.78 -12.50 -2.17
N SER A 103 29.49 -12.98 -1.16
CA SER A 103 30.84 -13.53 -1.35
C SER A 103 30.76 -14.85 -2.09
N ASN A 104 31.62 -15.05 -3.09
CA ASN A 104 31.74 -16.34 -3.76
C ASN A 104 32.47 -17.40 -2.93
N GLY A 105 32.90 -17.07 -1.71
CA GLY A 105 33.69 -17.95 -0.85
C GLY A 105 35.20 -17.96 -1.15
N CYS A 106 35.64 -17.29 -2.22
CA CYS A 106 37.04 -17.24 -2.68
C CYS A 106 37.57 -15.80 -2.76
N GLY A 107 37.03 -14.90 -1.93
CA GLY A 107 37.47 -13.51 -1.84
C GLY A 107 36.91 -12.56 -2.91
N ILE A 108 36.04 -13.03 -3.81
CA ILE A 108 35.35 -12.17 -4.80
C ILE A 108 33.92 -11.93 -4.34
N THR A 109 33.45 -10.70 -4.50
CA THR A 109 32.04 -10.35 -4.28
C THR A 109 31.26 -10.47 -5.60
N LEU A 110 30.27 -11.35 -5.64
CA LEU A 110 29.32 -11.47 -6.73
C LEU A 110 28.26 -10.38 -6.66
N GLN A 111 27.81 -9.91 -7.83
CA GLN A 111 26.73 -8.94 -7.98
C GLN A 111 25.54 -9.64 -8.63
N CYS A 112 24.55 -10.01 -7.82
CA CYS A 112 23.46 -10.89 -8.20
C CYS A 112 22.23 -10.11 -8.65
N GLY A 113 22.34 -9.23 -9.64
CA GLY A 113 21.19 -8.50 -10.20
C GLY A 113 20.52 -7.50 -9.23
N SER A 114 19.37 -6.97 -9.66
CA SER A 114 18.57 -5.98 -8.94
C SER A 114 17.08 -6.30 -9.00
N CYS A 115 16.31 -5.79 -8.04
CA CYS A 115 14.87 -6.00 -7.98
C CYS A 115 14.14 -4.97 -8.85
N GLN A 116 13.33 -5.44 -9.79
CA GLN A 116 12.40 -4.59 -10.54
C GLN A 116 11.29 -4.02 -9.64
N TYR A 117 10.85 -4.81 -8.66
CA TYR A 117 9.85 -4.42 -7.65
C TYR A 117 10.34 -4.80 -6.25
N GLY A 118 10.00 -3.98 -5.26
CA GLY A 118 10.32 -4.23 -3.86
C GLY A 118 11.79 -3.95 -3.50
N THR A 119 12.28 -4.63 -2.47
CA THR A 119 13.63 -4.43 -1.92
C THR A 119 14.39 -5.74 -1.88
N CYS A 120 15.72 -5.65 -1.97
CA CYS A 120 16.57 -6.82 -1.81
C CYS A 120 16.74 -7.14 -0.34
N GLN A 121 16.23 -8.29 0.10
CA GLN A 121 16.37 -8.78 1.48
C GLN A 121 16.86 -10.22 1.42
N ASN A 122 17.95 -10.52 2.12
CA ASN A 122 18.58 -11.85 2.10
C ASN A 122 18.81 -12.38 0.68
N ASN A 123 19.30 -11.51 -0.21
CA ASN A 123 19.55 -11.79 -1.63
C ASN A 123 18.32 -12.24 -2.44
N GLN A 124 17.11 -12.01 -1.92
CA GLN A 124 15.84 -12.22 -2.62
C GLN A 124 15.05 -10.91 -2.76
N CYS A 125 14.30 -10.79 -3.84
CA CYS A 125 13.42 -9.65 -4.04
C CYS A 125 12.13 -9.84 -3.25
N VAL A 126 11.97 -9.03 -2.20
CA VAL A 126 10.78 -9.03 -1.35
C VAL A 126 9.96 -7.79 -1.66
N CYS A 127 8.71 -8.01 -2.06
CA CYS A 127 7.75 -6.95 -2.36
C CYS A 127 6.43 -7.23 -1.63
N THR A 128 5.93 -6.24 -0.90
CA THR A 128 4.61 -6.31 -0.27
C THR A 128 3.61 -5.60 -1.17
N PRO A 129 2.63 -6.29 -1.76
CA PRO A 129 1.65 -5.66 -2.64
C PRO A 129 0.73 -4.73 -1.85
N THR A 130 0.28 -3.65 -2.50
CA THR A 130 -0.79 -2.79 -1.95
C THR A 130 -2.13 -3.55 -1.94
N THR A 131 -3.17 -2.91 -1.43
CA THR A 131 -4.55 -3.43 -1.47
C THR A 131 -5.49 -2.40 -2.08
N CYS A 132 -6.66 -2.84 -2.56
CA CYS A 132 -7.69 -1.92 -3.04
C CYS A 132 -8.06 -0.87 -1.98
N ALA A 133 -8.26 -1.31 -0.74
CA ALA A 133 -8.58 -0.41 0.38
C ALA A 133 -7.46 0.60 0.66
N ALA A 134 -6.18 0.17 0.63
CA ALA A 134 -5.05 1.07 0.82
C ALA A 134 -4.90 2.12 -0.28
N GLN A 135 -5.48 1.88 -1.46
CA GLN A 135 -5.53 2.83 -2.58
C GLN A 135 -6.86 3.58 -2.67
N GLY A 136 -7.78 3.38 -1.71
CA GLY A 136 -9.13 3.95 -1.76
C GLY A 136 -9.99 3.45 -2.93
N ALA A 137 -9.59 2.37 -3.61
CA ALA A 137 -10.27 1.82 -4.76
C ALA A 137 -11.37 0.83 -4.33
N ASN A 138 -12.56 0.98 -4.91
CA ASN A 138 -13.69 0.07 -4.70
C ASN A 138 -14.31 -0.43 -6.02
N CYS A 139 -13.64 -0.20 -7.15
CA CYS A 139 -13.97 -0.80 -8.43
C CYS A 139 -12.80 -0.89 -9.41
N GLY A 140 -12.96 -1.72 -10.43
CA GLY A 140 -12.03 -1.85 -11.55
C GLY A 140 -10.74 -2.58 -11.17
N THR A 141 -9.70 -2.38 -11.97
CA THR A 141 -8.38 -3.01 -11.77
C THR A 141 -7.31 -1.97 -11.52
N ILE A 142 -6.41 -2.24 -10.56
CA ILE A 142 -5.26 -1.39 -10.23
C ILE A 142 -3.97 -2.22 -10.19
N PRO A 143 -2.78 -1.64 -10.45
CA PRO A 143 -1.52 -2.33 -10.22
C PRO A 143 -1.28 -2.58 -8.72
N ASN A 144 -0.70 -3.73 -8.37
CA ASN A 144 -0.42 -4.08 -6.97
C ASN A 144 0.92 -3.53 -6.45
N GLY A 145 1.73 -2.89 -7.30
CA GLY A 145 3.07 -2.38 -6.98
C GLY A 145 4.20 -3.41 -7.03
N CYS A 146 3.87 -4.69 -7.25
CA CYS A 146 4.79 -5.83 -7.29
C CYS A 146 4.73 -6.60 -8.63
N GLY A 147 4.38 -5.90 -9.72
CA GLY A 147 4.27 -6.48 -11.06
C GLY A 147 2.96 -7.23 -11.36
N GLY A 148 2.05 -7.33 -10.39
CA GLY A 148 0.70 -7.87 -10.58
C GLY A 148 -0.38 -6.80 -10.57
N THR A 149 -1.64 -7.24 -10.65
CA THR A 149 -2.83 -6.39 -10.58
C THR A 149 -3.78 -6.86 -9.48
N LEU A 150 -4.66 -5.96 -9.02
CA LEU A 150 -5.73 -6.21 -8.07
C LEU A 150 -7.06 -5.92 -8.76
N SER A 151 -8.07 -6.74 -8.48
CA SER A 151 -9.47 -6.47 -8.87
C SER A 151 -10.23 -5.94 -7.65
N CYS A 152 -10.68 -4.68 -7.73
CA CYS A 152 -11.31 -3.96 -6.62
C CYS A 152 -12.84 -4.01 -6.65
N GLY A 153 -13.41 -4.91 -7.43
CA GLY A 153 -14.85 -5.12 -7.54
C GLY A 153 -15.51 -4.32 -8.67
N THR A 154 -16.84 -4.27 -8.61
CA THR A 154 -17.71 -3.62 -9.61
C THR A 154 -18.70 -2.72 -8.92
N CYS A 155 -19.09 -1.64 -9.59
CA CYS A 155 -20.09 -0.73 -9.06
C CYS A 155 -21.50 -1.30 -9.22
N THR A 156 -22.30 -1.17 -8.18
CA THR A 156 -23.75 -1.40 -8.28
C THR A 156 -24.36 -0.31 -9.15
N PRO A 157 -25.03 -0.64 -10.27
CA PRO A 157 -25.72 0.35 -11.08
C PRO A 157 -26.69 1.20 -10.24
N PRO A 158 -26.88 2.49 -10.57
CA PRO A 158 -26.33 3.22 -11.71
C PRO A 158 -24.90 3.77 -11.54
N LYS A 159 -24.20 3.49 -10.42
CA LYS A 159 -22.82 3.94 -10.23
C LYS A 159 -21.90 3.34 -11.29
N GLN A 160 -20.95 4.14 -11.78
CA GLN A 160 -19.93 3.74 -12.74
C GLN A 160 -18.54 3.99 -12.14
N CYS A 161 -17.58 3.16 -12.54
CA CYS A 161 -16.22 3.23 -12.01
C CYS A 161 -15.49 4.43 -12.58
N GLY A 162 -15.10 5.39 -11.74
CA GLY A 162 -14.39 6.60 -12.15
C GLY A 162 -15.27 7.74 -12.69
N ALA A 163 -16.59 7.63 -12.57
CA ALA A 163 -17.53 8.53 -13.24
C ALA A 163 -17.41 10.00 -12.80
N ALA A 164 -17.13 10.26 -11.51
CA ALA A 164 -16.94 11.61 -10.96
C ALA A 164 -15.49 12.11 -11.03
N GLY A 165 -14.66 11.56 -11.91
CA GLY A 165 -13.27 12.00 -12.11
C GLY A 165 -12.27 11.45 -11.09
N THR A 166 -12.70 10.65 -10.12
CA THR A 166 -11.82 9.91 -9.20
C THR A 166 -11.63 8.48 -9.70
N PRO A 167 -10.44 8.10 -10.22
CA PRO A 167 -10.22 6.76 -10.76
C PRO A 167 -10.52 5.65 -9.74
N ASN A 168 -11.05 4.53 -10.22
CA ASN A 168 -11.26 3.32 -9.41
C ASN A 168 -12.20 3.49 -8.19
N VAL A 169 -13.00 4.56 -8.18
CA VAL A 169 -14.05 4.80 -7.19
C VAL A 169 -15.43 4.81 -7.86
N CYS A 170 -16.34 4.01 -7.32
CA CYS A 170 -17.75 4.00 -7.70
C CYS A 170 -18.40 5.33 -7.37
N SER A 171 -18.88 5.98 -8.42
CA SER A 171 -19.56 7.27 -8.33
C SER A 171 -20.61 7.33 -9.43
N CYS A 172 -21.52 8.30 -9.33
CA CYS A 172 -22.37 8.67 -10.46
C CYS A 172 -22.01 10.07 -10.93
N THR A 173 -22.24 10.36 -12.20
CA THR A 173 -22.39 11.73 -12.67
C THR A 173 -23.84 12.19 -12.47
N PRO A 174 -24.12 13.52 -12.42
CA PRO A 174 -25.48 14.04 -12.39
C PRO A 174 -26.37 13.57 -13.55
N ALA A 175 -25.77 13.15 -14.69
CA ALA A 175 -26.52 12.57 -15.80
C ALA A 175 -27.02 11.13 -15.51
N LEU A 176 -26.32 10.38 -14.67
CA LEU A 176 -26.63 8.98 -14.32
C LEU A 176 -27.42 8.88 -13.01
N CYS A 177 -27.16 9.79 -12.09
CA CYS A 177 -27.86 9.93 -10.81
C CYS A 177 -28.31 11.38 -10.69
N PRO A 178 -29.40 11.76 -11.39
CA PRO A 178 -29.90 13.12 -11.30
C PRO A 178 -30.30 13.42 -9.84
N PRO A 179 -30.06 14.65 -9.36
CA PRO A 179 -30.55 15.06 -8.07
C PRO A 179 -32.08 14.95 -8.06
N PHE A 180 -32.65 14.39 -6.99
CA PHE A 180 -34.12 14.34 -6.85
C PHE A 180 -34.68 15.71 -6.45
N TYR A 181 -33.83 16.60 -5.93
CA TYR A 181 -34.18 17.97 -5.61
C TYR A 181 -33.03 18.90 -6.00
N THR A 182 -33.39 19.97 -6.70
CA THR A 182 -32.49 21.10 -6.98
C THR A 182 -33.20 22.40 -6.64
N ASN A 183 -32.44 23.36 -6.13
CA ASN A 183 -32.92 24.71 -5.94
C ASN A 183 -31.76 25.68 -6.14
N SER A 184 -31.89 26.50 -7.18
CA SER A 184 -30.93 27.56 -7.52
C SER A 184 -31.33 28.91 -6.91
N PHE A 185 -32.44 28.98 -6.16
CA PHE A 185 -32.92 30.20 -5.48
C PHE A 185 -33.09 31.39 -6.43
N GLU A 186 -33.60 31.13 -7.64
CA GLU A 186 -33.59 32.07 -8.77
C GLU A 186 -34.89 32.85 -8.94
N ALA A 187 -36.00 32.32 -8.45
CA ALA A 187 -37.27 32.99 -8.44
C ALA A 187 -37.62 33.42 -7.01
N GLY A 188 -38.21 34.60 -6.85
CA GLY A 188 -38.81 35.06 -5.58
C GLY A 188 -39.95 34.17 -5.06
N THR A 189 -40.27 33.06 -5.73
CA THR A 189 -41.18 31.99 -5.30
C THR A 189 -40.45 30.73 -4.78
N ASP A 190 -39.18 30.53 -5.14
CA ASP A 190 -38.35 29.38 -4.70
C ASP A 190 -37.98 29.47 -3.21
N PHE A 191 -38.12 30.69 -2.67
CA PHE A 191 -38.03 31.09 -1.28
C PHE A 191 -39.16 32.12 -1.07
N PRO A 192 -40.04 32.07 -0.04
CA PRO A 192 -39.92 31.35 1.24
C PRO A 192 -40.93 30.20 1.48
N SER A 193 -41.77 29.83 0.51
CA SER A 193 -42.95 28.97 0.81
C SER A 193 -42.63 27.56 1.31
N ALA A 194 -41.47 27.00 0.95
CA ALA A 194 -41.03 25.65 1.33
C ALA A 194 -39.89 25.63 2.36
N TRP A 195 -39.38 26.79 2.77
CA TRP A 195 -38.23 26.90 3.66
C TRP A 195 -38.63 27.56 4.98
N SER A 196 -38.33 26.89 6.09
CA SER A 196 -38.49 27.47 7.43
C SER A 196 -37.26 28.28 7.76
N VAL A 197 -37.46 29.54 8.15
CA VAL A 197 -36.41 30.54 8.34
C VAL A 197 -36.50 31.08 9.76
N TRP A 198 -35.40 30.99 10.53
CA TRP A 198 -35.40 31.44 11.92
C TRP A 198 -34.02 31.85 12.42
N HIS A 199 -34.01 32.53 13.56
CA HIS A 199 -32.82 32.83 14.36
C HIS A 199 -33.09 32.50 15.83
N ASN A 200 -32.07 32.07 16.56
CA ASN A 200 -32.21 31.68 17.97
C ASN A 200 -31.83 32.79 18.98
N CYS A 201 -31.58 34.00 18.48
CA CYS A 201 -31.20 35.16 19.29
C CYS A 201 -32.40 36.11 19.48
N ALA A 202 -32.39 36.89 20.57
CA ALA A 202 -33.27 38.06 20.69
C ALA A 202 -32.96 39.01 19.51
N ALA A 203 -33.97 39.27 18.67
CA ALA A 203 -33.79 40.08 17.47
C ALA A 203 -33.35 41.49 17.85
N ASP A 204 -32.14 41.90 17.44
CA ASP A 204 -32.04 43.23 16.85
C ASP A 204 -32.64 43.12 15.44
N THR A 205 -33.34 44.15 14.97
CA THR A 205 -34.19 44.09 13.77
C THR A 205 -33.40 44.03 12.45
N THR A 206 -32.16 43.59 12.48
CA THR A 206 -31.20 43.77 11.39
C THR A 206 -30.74 42.48 10.72
N TRP A 207 -31.13 41.31 11.22
CA TRP A 207 -30.91 40.04 10.51
C TRP A 207 -31.89 39.88 9.34
N SER A 208 -31.41 39.31 8.24
CA SER A 208 -32.25 38.99 7.08
C SER A 208 -31.75 37.75 6.35
N ILE A 209 -32.69 36.92 5.90
CA ILE A 209 -32.46 35.95 4.83
C ILE A 209 -33.37 36.32 3.67
N GLY A 210 -32.79 36.57 2.49
CA GLY A 210 -33.53 37.03 1.32
C GLY A 210 -32.79 36.78 0.02
N VAL A 211 -33.44 37.12 -1.10
CA VAL A 211 -32.87 36.95 -2.44
C VAL A 211 -32.09 38.19 -2.88
N GLU A 212 -30.91 38.00 -3.45
CA GLU A 212 -30.02 39.09 -3.91
C GLU A 212 -29.54 38.86 -5.35
N PRO A 213 -29.22 39.92 -6.14
CA PRO A 213 -28.92 39.81 -7.56
C PRO A 213 -27.44 39.46 -7.85
N TYR A 214 -26.82 38.62 -7.01
CA TYR A 214 -25.41 38.21 -7.16
C TYR A 214 -25.27 36.69 -7.35
N PRO A 215 -25.63 36.13 -8.51
CA PRO A 215 -25.65 34.68 -8.74
C PRO A 215 -24.24 34.06 -8.84
N ALA A 216 -24.13 32.75 -8.61
CA ALA A 216 -22.92 31.98 -8.86
C ALA A 216 -22.64 31.81 -10.37
N PRO A 217 -21.39 31.47 -10.77
CA PRO A 217 -21.06 31.17 -12.16
C PRO A 217 -21.95 30.08 -12.76
N SER A 218 -22.51 30.35 -13.94
CA SER A 218 -23.49 29.49 -14.64
C SER A 218 -24.80 29.25 -13.86
N GLY A 219 -25.07 30.06 -12.81
CA GLY A 219 -26.38 30.20 -12.19
C GLY A 219 -27.31 31.12 -12.98
N GLY A 220 -28.49 31.39 -12.44
CA GLY A 220 -29.47 32.32 -12.98
C GLY A 220 -29.16 33.78 -12.62
N SER A 221 -30.17 34.51 -12.12
CA SER A 221 -30.11 35.96 -11.82
C SER A 221 -30.04 36.30 -10.32
N GLN A 222 -30.28 35.35 -9.41
CA GLN A 222 -30.38 35.60 -7.98
C GLN A 222 -29.60 34.57 -7.15
N ASN A 223 -29.42 34.85 -5.86
CA ASN A 223 -28.89 33.92 -4.86
C ASN A 223 -29.73 34.02 -3.57
N LEU A 224 -29.47 33.15 -2.60
CA LEU A 224 -29.95 33.29 -1.22
C LEU A 224 -28.86 33.93 -0.34
N ARG A 225 -29.11 35.15 0.16
CA ARG A 225 -28.22 35.84 1.10
C ARG A 225 -28.70 35.69 2.54
N PHE A 226 -27.78 35.33 3.41
CA PHE A 226 -27.89 35.45 4.86
C PHE A 226 -27.10 36.68 5.29
N HIS A 227 -27.67 37.48 6.19
CA HIS A 227 -27.00 38.57 6.87
C HIS A 227 -27.32 38.51 8.36
N THR A 228 -26.30 38.30 9.19
CA THR A 228 -26.39 38.28 10.65
C THR A 228 -25.79 39.51 11.27
N THR A 229 -26.32 39.88 12.43
CA THR A 229 -25.90 41.02 13.24
C THR A 229 -25.33 40.54 14.57
N ALA A 230 -25.30 41.39 15.60
CA ALA A 230 -24.76 41.00 16.90
C ALA A 230 -25.69 39.98 17.59
N PHE A 231 -25.10 38.90 18.09
CA PHE A 231 -25.82 37.94 18.92
C PHE A 231 -25.72 38.36 20.39
N THR A 232 -26.81 38.85 20.97
CA THR A 232 -26.86 39.33 22.36
C THR A 232 -27.31 38.22 23.31
N ALA A 233 -26.48 37.86 24.30
CA ALA A 233 -26.81 36.81 25.25
C ALA A 233 -28.08 37.11 26.09
N PRO A 234 -28.81 36.08 26.57
CA PRO A 234 -28.55 34.65 26.43
C PRO A 234 -29.11 34.07 25.11
N CYS A 235 -28.27 33.39 24.33
CA CYS A 235 -28.65 32.74 23.07
C CYS A 235 -28.15 31.29 23.04
N ASP A 236 -29.06 30.33 22.95
CA ASP A 236 -28.72 28.95 22.65
C ASP A 236 -28.59 28.78 21.13
N TYR A 237 -27.43 28.33 20.65
CA TYR A 237 -27.12 28.15 19.21
C TYR A 237 -27.31 29.42 18.37
N PRO A 238 -26.55 30.50 18.65
CA PRO A 238 -26.69 31.77 17.92
C PRO A 238 -26.40 31.60 16.43
N GLY A 239 -27.29 32.11 15.59
CA GLY A 239 -27.16 32.02 14.14
C GLY A 239 -28.46 32.27 13.39
N GLY A 240 -28.34 32.47 12.09
CA GLY A 240 -29.43 32.47 11.14
C GLY A 240 -29.51 31.12 10.44
N TYR A 241 -30.72 30.58 10.31
CA TYR A 241 -30.96 29.25 9.78
C TYR A 241 -32.07 29.27 8.73
N ALA A 242 -31.86 28.53 7.64
CA ALA A 242 -32.91 28.18 6.70
C ALA A 242 -32.96 26.65 6.56
N GLN A 243 -34.11 26.04 6.80
CA GLN A 243 -34.32 24.60 6.66
C GLN A 243 -35.29 24.31 5.55
N GLY A 244 -34.84 23.45 4.63
CA GLY A 244 -35.60 23.07 3.45
C GLY A 244 -36.76 22.11 3.75
N PRO A 245 -37.50 21.71 2.71
CA PRO A 245 -38.64 20.82 2.85
C PRO A 245 -38.21 19.40 3.28
N ALA A 246 -39.19 18.60 3.71
CA ALA A 246 -38.98 17.21 4.10
C ALA A 246 -39.06 16.29 2.88
N TRP A 247 -37.99 15.54 2.62
CA TRP A 247 -37.97 14.51 1.56
C TRP A 247 -37.94 13.12 2.18
N ALA A 248 -38.82 12.23 1.71
CA ALA A 248 -38.85 10.85 2.17
C ALA A 248 -37.51 10.16 1.93
N VAL A 249 -37.09 9.29 2.86
CA VAL A 249 -35.84 8.54 2.72
C VAL A 249 -36.02 7.04 2.87
N VAL A 250 -35.07 6.30 2.33
CA VAL A 250 -34.94 4.86 2.54
C VAL A 250 -33.78 4.61 3.50
N PRO A 251 -34.02 4.02 4.70
CA PRO A 251 -32.93 3.64 5.60
C PRO A 251 -31.86 2.79 4.91
N GLY A 252 -30.59 3.11 5.16
CA GLY A 252 -29.44 2.46 4.55
C GLY A 252 -28.96 3.07 3.22
N ARG A 253 -29.74 3.95 2.58
CA ARG A 253 -29.26 4.71 1.40
C ARG A 253 -28.44 5.93 1.83
N THR A 254 -27.53 6.35 0.94
CA THR A 254 -26.69 7.54 1.17
C THR A 254 -27.36 8.75 0.55
N TYR A 255 -27.48 9.84 1.31
CA TYR A 255 -27.96 11.12 0.82
C TYR A 255 -26.79 12.09 0.75
N ARG A 256 -26.60 12.70 -0.41
CA ARG A 256 -25.50 13.61 -0.70
C ARG A 256 -26.04 14.97 -1.08
N VAL A 257 -25.40 16.02 -0.57
CA VAL A 257 -25.73 17.42 -0.86
C VAL A 257 -24.50 18.08 -1.46
N GLU A 258 -24.75 18.79 -2.56
CA GLU A 258 -23.80 19.71 -3.18
C GLU A 258 -24.41 21.10 -3.20
N SER A 259 -23.57 22.10 -3.01
CA SER A 259 -23.95 23.51 -3.07
C SER A 259 -22.81 24.38 -3.56
N TRP A 260 -23.13 25.63 -3.85
CA TRP A 260 -22.17 26.68 -4.14
C TRP A 260 -22.39 27.83 -3.18
N SER A 261 -21.31 28.38 -2.65
CA SER A 261 -21.40 29.55 -1.79
C SER A 261 -20.22 30.48 -1.99
N ARG A 262 -20.38 31.69 -1.45
CA ARG A 262 -19.27 32.59 -1.18
C ARG A 262 -19.48 33.26 0.17
N ASN A 263 -18.40 33.42 0.90
CA ASN A 263 -18.43 34.01 2.24
C ASN A 263 -17.07 34.63 2.60
N GLY A 264 -17.05 35.41 3.68
CA GLY A 264 -15.85 36.10 4.18
C GLY A 264 -15.02 35.32 5.22
N GLY A 265 -15.13 33.98 5.28
CA GLY A 265 -14.51 33.16 6.34
C GLY A 265 -15.33 33.05 7.61
N SER A 266 -16.66 33.13 7.48
CA SER A 266 -17.61 33.00 8.58
C SER A 266 -17.87 31.52 8.91
N GLN A 267 -18.30 31.23 10.13
CA GLN A 267 -18.85 29.93 10.54
C GLN A 267 -20.20 29.73 9.87
N THR A 268 -20.15 29.32 8.61
CA THR A 268 -21.28 29.12 7.72
C THR A 268 -21.21 27.73 7.12
N GLY A 269 -22.34 27.14 6.80
CA GLY A 269 -22.34 25.76 6.32
C GLY A 269 -23.71 25.22 5.99
N LEU A 270 -23.74 23.92 5.74
CA LEU A 270 -24.97 23.16 5.60
C LEU A 270 -24.95 21.91 6.48
N ALA A 271 -26.13 21.46 6.86
CA ALA A 271 -26.35 20.25 7.62
C ALA A 271 -27.40 19.36 6.95
N LEU A 272 -27.21 18.04 7.09
CA LEU A 272 -28.20 17.00 6.80
C LEU A 272 -28.82 16.53 8.11
N LEU A 273 -30.15 16.59 8.19
CA LEU A 273 -30.91 16.20 9.37
C LEU A 273 -31.90 15.09 9.00
N PHE A 274 -31.76 13.92 9.59
CA PHE A 274 -32.67 12.80 9.38
C PHE A 274 -33.65 12.68 10.54
N PHE A 275 -34.93 12.50 10.24
CA PHE A 275 -35.98 12.44 11.22
C PHE A 275 -36.77 11.15 11.11
N ASN A 276 -37.28 10.66 12.23
CA ASN A 276 -38.26 9.58 12.26
C ASN A 276 -39.70 10.08 12.01
N ALA A 277 -40.66 9.16 11.93
CA ALA A 277 -42.07 9.50 11.69
C ALA A 277 -42.69 10.42 12.76
N GLY A 278 -42.12 10.41 13.98
CA GLY A 278 -42.53 11.28 15.09
C GLY A 278 -41.87 12.66 15.09
N GLY A 279 -41.07 12.99 14.07
CA GLY A 279 -40.38 14.28 13.95
C GLY A 279 -39.16 14.43 14.86
N THR A 280 -38.67 13.34 15.47
CA THR A 280 -37.43 13.38 16.26
C THR A 280 -36.22 13.27 15.34
N ASN A 281 -35.24 14.16 15.53
CA ASN A 281 -33.97 14.08 14.82
C ASN A 281 -33.18 12.84 15.28
N THR A 282 -32.89 11.97 14.33
CA THR A 282 -32.17 10.69 14.50
C THR A 282 -30.70 10.77 14.09
N LEU A 283 -30.33 11.73 13.23
CA LEU A 283 -28.96 11.97 12.80
C LEU A 283 -28.79 13.42 12.34
N TYR A 284 -27.76 14.06 12.86
CA TYR A 284 -27.30 15.39 12.47
C TYR A 284 -25.85 15.28 12.00
N THR A 285 -25.58 15.73 10.77
CA THR A 285 -24.22 15.91 10.27
C THR A 285 -24.13 17.25 9.57
N GLU A 286 -22.98 17.90 9.64
CA GLU A 286 -22.76 19.22 9.05
C GLU A 286 -21.40 19.33 8.39
N VAL A 287 -21.30 20.30 7.49
CA VAL A 287 -20.04 20.76 6.93
C VAL A 287 -20.00 22.28 7.03
N VAL A 288 -18.87 22.80 7.48
CA VAL A 288 -18.57 24.23 7.51
C VAL A 288 -17.85 24.58 6.21
N PHE A 289 -18.32 25.60 5.51
CA PHE A 289 -17.71 26.05 4.27
C PHE A 289 -16.40 26.79 4.56
N PRO A 290 -15.36 26.60 3.75
CA PRO A 290 -14.15 27.40 3.84
C PRO A 290 -14.44 28.87 3.51
N GLY A 291 -13.58 29.76 4.01
CA GLY A 291 -13.60 31.16 3.60
C GLY A 291 -13.08 31.33 2.18
N ASP A 292 -13.84 32.01 1.33
CA ASP A 292 -13.57 32.07 -0.11
C ASP A 292 -13.32 33.46 -0.66
N ALA A 293 -13.00 34.43 0.21
CA ALA A 293 -12.71 35.82 -0.16
C ALA A 293 -13.79 36.42 -1.09
N TRP A 294 -15.05 36.03 -0.88
CA TRP A 294 -16.21 36.44 -1.69
C TRP A 294 -16.21 35.97 -3.16
N GLU A 295 -15.48 34.92 -3.48
CA GLU A 295 -15.58 34.21 -4.76
C GLU A 295 -16.50 33.00 -4.61
N TYR A 296 -17.41 32.79 -5.57
CA TYR A 296 -18.25 31.61 -5.58
C TYR A 296 -17.45 30.36 -5.91
N LYS A 297 -17.55 29.36 -5.05
CA LYS A 297 -16.94 28.04 -5.27
C LYS A 297 -17.94 26.94 -4.95
N ALA A 298 -17.65 25.76 -5.49
CA ALA A 298 -18.32 24.55 -5.05
C ALA A 298 -17.95 24.29 -3.59
N ASP A 299 -18.95 24.13 -2.74
CA ASP A 299 -18.74 23.80 -1.33
C ASP A 299 -18.30 22.33 -1.19
N PRO A 300 -17.58 21.97 -0.11
CA PRO A 300 -17.33 20.57 0.20
C PRO A 300 -18.66 19.80 0.31
N ALA A 301 -18.83 18.78 -0.52
CA ALA A 301 -20.05 17.98 -0.52
C ALA A 301 -20.24 17.26 0.83
N LEU A 302 -21.48 17.21 1.32
CA LEU A 302 -21.85 16.51 2.54
C LEU A 302 -22.65 15.25 2.20
N SER A 303 -22.25 14.11 2.74
CA SER A 303 -22.98 12.85 2.57
C SER A 303 -23.24 12.17 3.91
N ALA A 304 -24.41 11.54 4.05
CA ALA A 304 -24.73 10.69 5.19
C ALA A 304 -25.67 9.54 4.82
N VAL A 305 -25.50 8.40 5.50
CA VAL A 305 -26.38 7.24 5.37
C VAL A 305 -27.61 7.44 6.25
N ALA A 306 -28.81 7.27 5.68
CA ALA A 306 -30.05 7.34 6.44
C ALA A 306 -30.08 6.26 7.54
N PRO A 307 -30.21 6.62 8.83
CA PRO A 307 -30.20 5.64 9.92
C PRO A 307 -31.48 4.79 9.92
N ALA A 308 -31.44 3.66 10.61
CA ALA A 308 -32.63 2.84 10.82
C ALA A 308 -33.76 3.65 11.49
N GLY A 309 -34.96 3.59 10.93
CA GLY A 309 -36.12 4.32 11.43
C GLY A 309 -36.23 5.78 10.97
N ALA A 310 -35.25 6.31 10.21
CA ALA A 310 -35.43 7.57 9.51
C ALA A 310 -36.51 7.44 8.41
N THR A 311 -37.38 8.43 8.35
CA THR A 311 -38.48 8.51 7.37
C THR A 311 -38.34 9.68 6.42
N TYR A 312 -37.67 10.77 6.84
CA TYR A 312 -37.36 11.88 5.96
C TYR A 312 -36.05 12.57 6.32
N VAL A 313 -35.51 13.33 5.37
CA VAL A 313 -34.32 14.17 5.53
C VAL A 313 -34.64 15.62 5.18
N GLN A 314 -33.96 16.55 5.84
CA GLN A 314 -33.98 17.98 5.52
C GLN A 314 -32.55 18.51 5.43
N VAL A 315 -32.35 19.50 4.57
CA VAL A 315 -31.12 20.29 4.51
C VAL A 315 -31.33 21.56 5.33
N ARG A 316 -30.35 21.93 6.15
CA ARG A 316 -30.32 23.21 6.86
C ARG A 316 -29.08 23.99 6.48
N ILE A 317 -29.26 25.20 5.98
CA ILE A 317 -28.18 26.17 5.76
C ILE A 317 -28.08 27.02 7.02
N PHE A 318 -26.85 27.33 7.46
CA PHE A 318 -26.63 28.10 8.68
C PHE A 318 -25.53 29.14 8.52
N LEU A 319 -25.67 30.26 9.25
CA LEU A 319 -24.64 31.27 9.47
C LEU A 319 -24.60 31.61 10.97
N GLN A 320 -23.49 31.28 11.62
CA GLN A 320 -23.31 31.38 13.08
C GLN A 320 -22.27 32.42 13.50
N THR A 321 -21.70 33.16 12.55
CA THR A 321 -20.83 34.31 12.86
C THR A 321 -21.68 35.58 13.01
N PRO A 322 -21.46 36.41 14.03
CA PRO A 322 -22.12 37.71 14.14
C PRO A 322 -21.57 38.70 13.12
N SER A 323 -22.40 39.65 12.68
CA SER A 323 -21.99 40.70 11.71
C SER A 323 -21.37 40.12 10.44
N ALA A 324 -21.99 39.07 9.90
CA ALA A 324 -21.46 38.27 8.81
C ALA A 324 -22.48 38.05 7.69
N TYR A 325 -21.98 37.50 6.59
CA TYR A 325 -22.76 37.25 5.39
C TYR A 325 -22.41 35.89 4.79
N LEU A 326 -23.40 35.27 4.18
CA LEU A 326 -23.26 34.10 3.31
C LEU A 326 -24.13 34.36 2.08
N ASP A 327 -23.56 34.22 0.90
CA ASP A 327 -24.33 34.09 -0.33
C ASP A 327 -24.30 32.62 -0.75
N PHE A 328 -25.47 32.00 -0.79
CA PHE A 328 -25.67 30.58 -1.05
C PHE A 328 -26.48 30.39 -2.32
N ASP A 329 -26.06 29.43 -3.14
CA ASP A 329 -26.64 29.18 -4.46
C ASP A 329 -26.50 27.69 -4.84
N ARG A 330 -27.28 27.25 -5.83
CA ARG A 330 -27.16 25.95 -6.51
C ARG A 330 -27.14 24.73 -5.58
N LEU A 331 -28.20 24.56 -4.78
CA LEU A 331 -28.41 23.36 -3.98
C LEU A 331 -28.83 22.18 -4.86
N ALA A 332 -28.17 21.05 -4.71
CA ALA A 332 -28.58 19.78 -5.29
C ALA A 332 -28.53 18.68 -4.22
N VAL A 333 -29.60 17.89 -4.15
CA VAL A 333 -29.73 16.76 -3.22
C VAL A 333 -29.92 15.48 -4.01
N TYR A 334 -29.07 14.50 -3.69
CA TYR A 334 -28.97 13.23 -4.37
C TYR A 334 -29.33 12.10 -3.40
N GLU A 335 -29.96 11.06 -3.93
CA GLU A 335 -30.12 9.77 -3.27
C GLU A 335 -29.23 8.76 -3.99
N GLU A 336 -28.25 8.21 -3.28
CA GLU A 336 -27.30 7.24 -3.79
C GLU A 336 -27.57 5.85 -3.20
N PRO A 337 -27.46 4.78 -4.01
CA PRO A 337 -27.57 3.41 -3.55
C PRO A 337 -26.41 3.00 -2.63
#